data_AF-Q9LB80-F1
#
_entry.id   AF-Q9LB80-F1
#
_cell.length_a   1.000
_cell.length_b   1.000
_cell.length_c   1.000
_cell.angle_alpha   90.00
_cell.angle_beta   90.00
_cell.angle_gamma   90.00
#
_symmetry.space_group_name_H-M   'P 1'
#
loop_
_entity.id
_entity.type
_entity.pdbx_description
1 polymer ?
#
loop_
_entity_poly.entity_id
_entity_poly.type
_entity_poly.pdbx_seq_one_letter_code
_entity_poly.pdbx_strand_id
1 'polypeptide(L)'
;VNLKASAHTVNFKDIDTGNGGFNTLDFSGVTNKVNINKLITASTNVAVKNFNINELLVKTNGISVGEYTNFSEDIGNQSRINTVRLETGTRSIYSGGVKFKGGEKLVINDFYYAPWNYFDARNIKNVEIT
;
A
#
# COMPACT_ATOMS: atom_id res chain seq x y z
N VAL A 1 -4.78 1.72 -15.25
CA VAL A 1 -6.10 1.04 -15.20
C VAL A 1 -6.75 1.31 -13.86
N ASN A 2 -8.08 1.39 -13.79
CA ASN A 2 -8.80 1.63 -12.54
C ASN A 2 -9.70 0.45 -12.20
N LEU A 3 -9.63 -0.02 -10.96
CA LEU A 3 -10.51 -1.04 -10.39
C LEU A 3 -11.30 -0.41 -9.25
N LYS A 4 -12.62 -0.58 -9.27
CA LYS A 4 -13.50 -0.17 -8.17
C LYS A 4 -14.29 -1.37 -7.68
N ALA A 5 -14.35 -1.56 -6.36
CA ALA A 5 -15.18 -2.57 -5.73
C ALA A 5 -15.90 -1.99 -4.51
N SER A 6 -17.19 -2.29 -4.40
CA SER A 6 -18.04 -1.91 -3.27
C SER A 6 -18.79 -3.14 -2.79
N ALA A 7 -18.59 -3.53 -1.53
CA ALA A 7 -19.22 -4.69 -0.92
C ALA A 7 -19.13 -4.59 0.61
N HIS A 8 -19.73 -5.54 1.32
CA HIS A 8 -19.46 -5.66 2.75
C HIS A 8 -18.00 -6.06 3.01
N THR A 9 -17.53 -7.12 2.36
CA THR A 9 -16.14 -7.59 2.41
C THR A 9 -15.72 -7.97 1.01
N VAL A 10 -14.47 -7.67 0.65
CA VAL A 10 -13.89 -8.08 -0.64
C VAL A 10 -12.63 -8.90 -0.37
N ASN A 11 -12.49 -9.99 -1.11
CA ASN A 11 -11.35 -10.89 -1.00
C ASN A 11 -10.66 -11.00 -2.35
N PHE A 12 -9.36 -10.74 -2.38
CA PHE A 12 -8.51 -10.91 -3.52
C PHE A 12 -7.43 -11.94 -3.20
N LYS A 13 -7.11 -12.79 -4.19
CA LYS A 13 -5.86 -13.55 -4.15
C LYS A 13 -4.72 -12.55 -4.36
N ASP A 14 -4.51 -12.12 -5.60
CA ASP A 14 -3.42 -11.24 -5.93
C ASP A 14 -3.91 -10.05 -6.76
N ILE A 15 -3.29 -8.89 -6.53
CA ILE A 15 -3.47 -7.68 -7.35
C ILE A 15 -2.07 -7.18 -7.72
N ASP A 16 -1.77 -7.12 -9.01
CA ASP A 16 -0.53 -6.56 -9.53
C ASP A 16 -0.80 -5.27 -10.30
N THR A 17 -0.32 -4.17 -9.75
CA THR A 17 -0.32 -2.84 -10.38
C THR A 17 1.09 -2.30 -10.61
N GLY A 18 2.12 -3.14 -10.40
CA GLY A 18 3.53 -2.75 -10.46
C GLY A 18 4.05 -2.42 -11.86
N ASN A 19 3.34 -2.85 -12.91
CA ASN A 19 3.75 -2.64 -14.31
C ASN A 19 2.85 -1.65 -15.09
N GLY A 20 1.79 -1.12 -14.47
CA GLY A 20 0.75 -0.38 -15.20
C GLY A 20 0.88 1.15 -15.17
N GLY A 21 1.55 1.72 -14.16
CA GLY A 21 1.59 3.17 -13.90
C GLY A 21 0.21 3.78 -13.60
N PHE A 22 0.12 4.70 -12.62
CA PHE A 22 -1.08 5.50 -12.35
C PHE A 22 -2.39 4.69 -12.19
N ASN A 23 -2.34 3.57 -11.47
CA ASN A 23 -3.51 2.75 -11.23
C ASN A 23 -4.32 3.28 -10.04
N THR A 24 -5.64 3.13 -10.09
CA THR A 24 -6.51 3.36 -8.92
C THR A 24 -7.20 2.08 -8.52
N LEU A 25 -7.02 1.68 -7.25
CA LEU A 25 -7.78 0.65 -6.57
C LEU A 25 -8.75 1.35 -5.59
N ASP A 26 -9.98 1.58 -6.03
CA ASP A 26 -11.03 2.21 -5.24
C ASP A 26 -11.82 1.16 -4.46
N PHE A 27 -11.47 1.01 -3.18
CA PHE A 27 -12.19 0.19 -2.20
C PHE A 27 -12.88 1.06 -1.13
N SER A 28 -13.07 2.35 -1.39
CA SER A 28 -13.66 3.29 -0.43
C SER A 28 -15.12 2.96 -0.07
N GLY A 29 -15.80 2.23 -0.96
CA GLY A 29 -17.16 1.69 -0.79
C GLY A 29 -17.22 0.32 -0.10
N VAL A 30 -16.09 -0.25 0.33
CA VAL A 30 -16.07 -1.46 1.15
C VAL A 30 -16.34 -1.10 2.60
N THR A 31 -17.37 -1.70 3.20
CA THR A 31 -17.88 -1.24 4.51
C THR A 31 -17.27 -1.93 5.71
N ASN A 32 -16.72 -3.15 5.56
CA ASN A 32 -16.07 -3.88 6.64
C ASN A 32 -14.57 -4.03 6.40
N LYS A 33 -14.17 -4.90 5.46
CA LYS A 33 -12.74 -5.23 5.28
C LYS A 33 -12.39 -5.61 3.84
N VAL A 34 -11.20 -5.22 3.41
CA VAL A 34 -10.55 -5.70 2.19
C VAL A 34 -9.45 -6.69 2.57
N ASN A 35 -9.54 -7.92 2.08
CA ASN A 35 -8.49 -8.92 2.27
C ASN A 35 -7.76 -9.16 0.95
N ILE A 36 -6.43 -9.06 0.97
CA ILE A 36 -5.59 -9.29 -0.21
C ILE A 36 -4.45 -10.22 0.21
N ASN A 37 -4.26 -11.33 -0.51
CA ASN A 37 -3.11 -12.18 -0.24
C ASN A 37 -1.80 -11.52 -0.72
N LYS A 38 -1.72 -11.06 -1.97
CA LYS A 38 -0.55 -10.32 -2.45
C LYS A 38 -0.94 -9.03 -3.18
N LEU A 39 -0.34 -7.91 -2.77
CA LEU A 39 -0.50 -6.62 -3.42
C LEU A 39 0.86 -6.13 -3.92
N ILE A 40 0.99 -5.97 -5.24
CA ILE A 40 2.18 -5.42 -5.88
C ILE A 40 1.84 -4.02 -6.41
N THR A 41 2.60 -3.02 -5.98
CA THR A 41 2.35 -1.61 -6.32
C THR A 41 3.62 -0.89 -6.77
N ALA A 42 3.44 0.20 -7.50
CA ALA A 42 4.54 1.11 -7.84
C ALA A 42 4.04 2.56 -7.87
N SER A 43 3.09 2.85 -8.77
CA SER A 43 2.38 4.12 -8.90
C SER A 43 0.87 3.83 -8.81
N THR A 44 0.37 3.68 -7.58
CA THR A 44 -0.96 3.12 -7.32
C THR A 44 -1.67 3.89 -6.21
N ASN A 45 -2.84 4.42 -6.50
CA ASN A 45 -3.75 4.96 -5.50
C ASN A 45 -4.61 3.83 -4.91
N VAL A 46 -4.47 3.56 -3.62
CA VAL A 46 -5.21 2.53 -2.87
C VAL A 46 -6.17 3.22 -1.90
N ALA A 47 -7.42 3.42 -2.32
CA ALA A 47 -8.43 4.03 -1.48
C ALA A 47 -9.11 2.95 -0.61
N VAL A 48 -8.63 2.77 0.62
CA VAL A 48 -9.11 1.70 1.52
C VAL A 48 -9.13 2.15 2.98
N LYS A 49 -10.18 1.76 3.72
CA LYS A 49 -10.40 2.19 5.12
C LYS A 49 -10.06 1.14 6.17
N ASN A 50 -10.14 -0.14 5.84
CA ASN A 50 -9.84 -1.26 6.74
C ASN A 50 -9.43 -2.46 5.92
N PHE A 51 -8.23 -2.99 6.16
CA PHE A 51 -7.67 -4.05 5.32
C PHE A 51 -6.81 -5.06 6.07
N ASN A 52 -6.65 -6.22 5.44
CA ASN A 52 -5.61 -7.18 5.75
C ASN A 52 -4.88 -7.53 4.45
N ILE A 53 -3.61 -7.16 4.36
CA ILE A 53 -2.74 -7.53 3.24
C ILE A 53 -1.72 -8.54 3.76
N ASN A 54 -1.68 -9.74 3.19
CA ASN A 54 -0.69 -10.73 3.64
C ASN A 54 0.73 -10.35 3.15
N GLU A 55 0.90 -9.98 1.89
CA GLU A 55 2.17 -9.47 1.37
C GLU A 55 1.97 -8.18 0.56
N LEU A 56 2.66 -7.10 0.96
CA LEU A 56 2.79 -5.86 0.20
C LEU A 56 4.19 -5.78 -0.41
N LEU A 57 4.28 -5.83 -1.74
CA LEU A 57 5.51 -5.62 -2.49
C LEU A 57 5.49 -4.24 -3.15
N VAL A 58 6.46 -3.40 -2.79
CA VAL A 58 6.51 -2.00 -3.24
C VAL A 58 7.68 -1.83 -4.21
N LYS A 59 7.35 -1.68 -5.50
CA LYS A 59 8.31 -1.40 -6.56
C LYS A 59 8.56 0.11 -6.68
N THR A 60 9.57 0.48 -7.46
CA THR A 60 9.86 1.87 -7.83
C THR A 60 9.61 2.12 -9.32
N ASN A 61 9.43 3.37 -9.73
CA ASN A 61 9.04 3.74 -11.10
C ASN A 61 10.23 4.26 -11.92
N GLY A 62 11.38 3.58 -11.84
CA GLY A 62 12.59 3.99 -12.55
C GLY A 62 13.11 5.34 -12.06
N ILE A 63 13.21 6.33 -12.96
CA ILE A 63 13.72 7.68 -12.64
C ILE A 63 12.65 8.73 -12.35
N SER A 64 11.37 8.40 -12.57
CA SER A 64 10.25 9.33 -12.37
C SER A 64 10.05 9.64 -10.88
N VAL A 65 9.88 10.92 -10.53
CA VAL A 65 9.61 11.34 -9.15
C VAL A 65 8.16 11.82 -9.02
N GLY A 66 7.57 11.59 -7.84
CA GLY A 66 6.15 11.91 -7.60
C GLY A 66 5.20 10.73 -7.84
N GLU A 67 5.71 9.58 -8.28
CA GLU A 67 4.97 8.33 -8.43
C GLU A 67 5.21 7.42 -7.23
N TYR A 68 4.14 7.01 -6.55
CA TYR A 68 4.23 6.20 -5.34
C TYR A 68 2.93 5.43 -5.09
N THR A 69 2.99 4.50 -4.14
CA THR A 69 1.82 3.83 -3.59
C THR A 69 1.17 4.74 -2.57
N ASN A 70 -0.05 5.20 -2.84
CA ASN A 70 -0.77 6.15 -2.01
C ASN A 70 -1.98 5.47 -1.34
N PHE A 71 -1.90 5.21 -0.04
CA PHE A 71 -3.07 4.86 0.76
C PHE A 71 -3.87 6.13 1.04
N SER A 72 -4.88 6.38 0.21
CA SER A 72 -5.51 7.70 0.07
C SER A 72 -6.72 7.95 0.98
N GLU A 73 -7.01 7.02 1.88
CA GLU A 73 -8.09 7.09 2.86
C GLU A 73 -7.51 6.96 4.28
N ASP A 74 -8.33 7.29 5.29
CA ASP A 74 -7.99 6.97 6.68
C ASP A 74 -8.11 5.45 6.88
N ILE A 75 -7.02 4.81 7.30
CA ILE A 75 -6.95 3.34 7.44
C ILE A 75 -7.51 2.80 8.76
N GLY A 76 -8.06 3.67 9.61
CA GLY A 76 -8.63 3.32 10.91
C GLY A 76 -7.59 2.77 11.88
N ASN A 77 -8.01 1.81 12.71
CA ASN A 77 -7.19 1.20 13.77
C ASN A 77 -7.09 -0.33 13.69
N GLN A 78 -7.67 -0.95 12.67
CA GLN A 78 -7.72 -2.42 12.51
C GLN A 78 -6.96 -2.91 11.27
N SER A 79 -6.32 -2.01 10.53
CA SER A 79 -5.58 -2.34 9.32
C SER A 79 -4.28 -3.07 9.65
N ARG A 80 -3.98 -4.09 8.86
CA ARG A 80 -2.81 -4.96 9.03
C ARG A 80 -2.13 -5.26 7.70
N ILE A 81 -0.80 -5.30 7.73
CA ILE A 81 0.03 -5.89 6.68
C ILE A 81 0.89 -6.97 7.31
N ASN A 82 0.78 -8.25 6.92
CA ASN A 82 1.65 -9.25 7.54
C ASN A 82 3.11 -9.05 7.12
N THR A 83 3.38 -8.87 5.83
CA THR A 83 4.75 -8.64 5.34
C THR A 83 4.81 -7.45 4.39
N VAL A 84 5.69 -6.49 4.68
CA VAL A 84 6.07 -5.42 3.76
C VAL A 84 7.43 -5.71 3.16
N ARG A 85 7.55 -5.65 1.83
CA ARG A 85 8.82 -5.76 1.11
C ARG A 85 8.98 -4.56 0.18
N LEU A 86 9.98 -3.73 0.46
CA LEU A 86 10.41 -2.72 -0.49
C LEU A 86 11.38 -3.35 -1.49
N GLU A 87 11.22 -3.10 -2.78
CA GLU A 87 12.24 -3.41 -3.76
C GLU A 87 13.29 -2.30 -3.82
N THR A 88 14.52 -2.66 -4.16
CA THR A 88 15.60 -1.67 -4.36
C THR A 88 15.21 -0.71 -5.48
N GLY A 89 15.27 0.58 -5.17
CA GLY A 89 14.99 1.64 -6.14
C GLY A 89 16.18 2.01 -7.02
N THR A 90 15.94 3.00 -7.87
CA THR A 90 17.01 3.59 -8.70
C THR A 90 18.00 4.34 -7.82
N ARG A 91 19.29 4.04 -7.99
CA ARG A 91 20.36 4.62 -7.17
C ARG A 91 20.30 6.15 -7.15
N SER A 92 20.53 6.72 -5.96
CA SER A 92 20.61 8.16 -5.69
C SER A 92 19.29 8.93 -5.75
N ILE A 93 18.14 8.28 -5.98
CA ILE A 93 16.83 8.93 -6.03
C ILE A 93 15.77 8.10 -5.29
N TYR A 94 14.79 8.77 -4.69
CA TYR A 94 13.62 8.11 -4.09
C TYR A 94 12.41 8.25 -5.01
N SER A 95 12.40 7.47 -6.09
CA SER A 95 11.39 7.49 -7.18
C SER A 95 10.17 6.59 -6.93
N GLY A 96 10.11 5.94 -5.77
CA GLY A 96 9.01 5.08 -5.38
C GLY A 96 8.98 4.90 -3.87
N GLY A 97 7.81 4.55 -3.37
CA GLY A 97 7.57 4.35 -1.95
C GLY A 97 6.10 4.24 -1.62
N VAL A 98 5.82 4.22 -0.32
CA VAL A 98 4.47 4.19 0.23
C VAL A 98 4.20 5.48 0.99
N LYS A 99 3.01 6.05 0.83
CA LYS A 99 2.49 7.13 1.67
C LYS A 99 1.10 6.78 2.19
N PHE A 100 0.81 7.25 3.39
CA PHE A 100 -0.51 7.16 4.00
C PHE A 100 -1.12 8.55 4.21
N LYS A 101 -2.40 8.70 3.87
CA LYS A 101 -3.17 9.91 4.18
C LYS A 101 -3.35 10.07 5.69
N GLY A 102 -3.70 9.00 6.39
CA GLY A 102 -3.92 9.01 7.83
C GLY A 102 -4.36 7.67 8.39
N GLY A 103 -4.33 7.56 9.71
CA GLY A 103 -4.85 6.42 10.45
C GLY A 103 -4.45 6.43 11.92
N GLU A 104 -5.20 5.71 12.73
CA GLU A 104 -4.93 5.59 14.16
C GLU A 104 -3.87 4.50 14.44
N LYS A 105 -3.97 3.35 13.77
CA LYS A 105 -3.06 2.23 13.98
C LYS A 105 -2.87 1.38 12.72
N LEU A 106 -1.61 1.05 12.43
CA LEU A 106 -1.20 0.04 11.45
C LEU A 106 -0.34 -1.02 12.15
N VAL A 107 -0.73 -2.28 12.02
CA VAL A 107 0.09 -3.42 12.48
C VAL A 107 0.84 -4.00 11.29
N ILE A 108 2.15 -4.18 11.44
CA ILE A 108 3.01 -4.85 10.48
C ILE A 108 3.74 -5.99 11.19
N ASN A 109 3.75 -7.22 10.68
CA ASN A 109 4.53 -8.27 11.34
C ASN A 109 6.00 -8.19 10.88
N ASP A 110 6.25 -8.38 9.58
CA ASP A 110 7.59 -8.35 9.00
C ASP A 110 7.79 -7.12 8.11
N PHE A 111 8.90 -6.41 8.28
CA PHE A 111 9.26 -5.26 7.46
C PHE A 111 10.66 -5.41 6.85
N TYR A 112 10.71 -5.55 5.52
CA TYR A 112 11.96 -5.63 4.76
C TYR A 112 12.17 -4.33 3.98
N TYR A 113 13.11 -3.50 4.44
CA TYR A 113 13.48 -2.27 3.75
C TYR A 113 14.42 -2.54 2.58
N ALA A 114 14.51 -1.59 1.66
CA ALA A 114 15.47 -1.58 0.57
C ALA A 114 15.97 -0.16 0.31
N PRO A 115 17.21 0.01 -0.20
CA PRO A 115 17.73 1.32 -0.51
C PRO A 115 16.94 1.98 -1.65
N TRP A 116 16.88 3.32 -1.62
CA TRP A 116 16.26 4.14 -2.68
C TRP A 116 14.74 3.94 -2.86
N ASN A 117 14.10 3.43 -1.81
CA ASN A 117 12.66 3.26 -1.70
C ASN A 117 12.26 3.70 -0.28
N TYR A 118 11.04 4.20 -0.09
CA TYR A 118 10.63 4.75 1.19
C TYR A 118 9.28 4.22 1.67
N PHE A 119 9.08 4.28 2.99
CA PHE A 119 7.83 3.97 3.64
C PHE A 119 7.46 5.11 4.59
N ASP A 120 6.56 5.98 4.14
CA ASP A 120 6.17 7.20 4.83
C ASP A 120 4.86 6.98 5.59
N ALA A 121 4.98 6.59 6.86
CA ALA A 121 3.88 6.38 7.78
C ALA A 121 3.72 7.53 8.79
N ARG A 122 4.24 8.74 8.49
CA ARG A 122 4.20 9.89 9.43
C ARG A 122 2.78 10.31 9.85
N ASN A 123 1.79 10.03 9.00
CA ASN A 123 0.38 10.34 9.29
C ASN A 123 -0.37 9.20 10.00
N ILE A 124 0.30 8.08 10.30
CA ILE A 124 -0.25 7.01 11.13
C ILE A 124 0.20 7.25 12.56
N LYS A 125 -0.73 7.39 13.50
CA LYS A 125 -0.38 7.70 14.89
C LYS A 125 0.41 6.59 15.56
N ASN A 126 0.03 5.33 15.33
CA ASN A 126 0.68 4.16 15.91
C ASN A 126 1.04 3.15 14.81
N VAL A 127 2.33 2.91 14.62
CA VAL A 127 2.80 1.78 13.81
C VAL A 127 3.39 0.75 14.77
N GLU A 128 2.83 -0.46 14.75
CA GLU A 128 3.29 -1.58 15.58
C GLU A 128 4.00 -2.60 14.69
N ILE A 129 5.21 -3.00 15.07
CA ILE A 129 5.97 -4.10 14.47
C ILE A 129 5.95 -5.28 15.43
N THR A 130 5.53 -6.48 15.00
CA THR A 130 5.36 -7.68 15.85
C THR A 130 6.16 -8.88 15.39
#